data_AF-K0E099-F1
#
_entry.id   AF-K0E099-F1
#
_cell.length_a   1.000
_cell.length_b   1.000
_cell.length_c   1.000
_cell.angle_alpha   90.00
_cell.angle_beta   90.00
_cell.angle_gamma   90.00
#
_symmetry.space_group_name_H-M   'P 1'
#
loop_
_entity.id
_entity.type
_entity.pdbx_description
1 polymer ?
#
loop_
_entity_poly.entity_id
_entity_poly.type
_entity_poly.pdbx_seq_one_letter_code
_entity_poly.pdbx_strand_id
1 'polypeptide(L)'
;MTLHQAFWHGGAPFGCALAQQIFAVPEYHWTLSEVAQAVGTDTGTLQMRLFREAYSFASSLKRCRMLRLFLSALSEDIPPPDLSPSVRNPHRLDSMFKAAFQTRLTIIEQCRLPTLTERSMKRTGNEFQMRNAPDVVSIKSR
;
A
#
# COMPACT_ATOMS: atom_id res chain seq x y z
N MET A 1 -20.49 16.52 -0.21
CA MET A 1 -19.42 17.33 0.40
C MET A 1 -18.48 17.80 -0.70
N THR A 2 -18.14 19.09 -0.77
CA THR A 2 -17.23 19.60 -1.83
C THR A 2 -15.77 19.39 -1.42
N LEU A 3 -14.85 19.28 -2.40
CA LEU A 3 -13.41 19.11 -2.13
C LEU A 3 -12.83 20.26 -1.31
N HIS A 4 -13.27 21.49 -1.61
CA HIS A 4 -12.86 22.68 -0.88
C HIS A 4 -13.27 22.60 0.60
N GLN A 5 -14.53 22.23 0.89
CA GLN A 5 -14.98 22.06 2.27
C GLN A 5 -14.22 20.94 3.00
N ALA A 6 -13.98 19.82 2.33
CA ALA A 6 -13.23 18.69 2.88
C ALA A 6 -11.81 19.07 3.28
N PHE A 7 -11.18 19.95 2.50
CA PHE A 7 -9.80 20.38 2.74
C PHE A 7 -9.69 21.39 3.88
N TRP A 8 -10.62 22.36 3.95
CA TRP A 8 -10.52 23.50 4.89
C TRP A 8 -11.26 23.29 6.20
N HIS A 9 -12.42 22.62 6.21
CA HIS A 9 -13.29 22.58 7.39
C HIS A 9 -13.12 21.33 8.26
N GLY A 10 -12.18 20.44 7.91
CA GLY A 10 -11.65 19.40 8.81
C GLY A 10 -12.62 18.31 9.30
N GLY A 11 -13.85 18.23 8.77
CA GLY A 11 -14.85 17.27 9.24
C GLY A 11 -14.67 15.83 8.76
N ALA A 12 -14.05 15.62 7.59
CA ALA A 12 -13.81 14.29 7.03
C ALA A 12 -12.44 14.22 6.35
N PRO A 13 -11.82 13.03 6.24
CA PRO A 13 -10.55 12.87 5.57
C PRO A 13 -10.64 13.35 4.12
N PHE A 14 -9.76 14.27 3.73
CA PHE A 14 -9.75 14.85 2.40
C PHE A 14 -9.58 13.77 1.32
N GLY A 15 -8.72 12.77 1.57
CA GLY A 15 -8.50 11.66 0.65
C GLY A 15 -9.78 10.85 0.37
N CYS A 16 -10.69 10.74 1.34
CA CYS A 16 -11.97 10.06 1.14
C CYS A 16 -12.90 10.86 0.21
N ALA A 17 -13.03 12.17 0.46
CA ALA A 17 -13.81 13.06 -0.41
C ALA A 17 -13.27 13.09 -1.84
N LEU A 18 -11.94 13.06 -1.98
CA LEU A 18 -11.27 12.96 -3.27
C LEU A 18 -11.54 11.63 -3.97
N ALA A 19 -11.49 10.51 -3.24
CA ALA A 19 -11.82 9.19 -3.81
C ALA A 19 -13.25 9.15 -4.35
N GLN A 20 -14.21 9.72 -3.62
CA GLN A 20 -15.62 9.77 -4.01
C GLN A 20 -15.82 10.58 -5.30
N GLN A 21 -15.18 11.74 -5.40
CA GLN A 21 -15.21 12.59 -6.60
C GLN A 21 -14.59 11.88 -7.81
N ILE A 22 -13.41 11.28 -7.63
CA ILE A 22 -12.74 10.50 -8.69
C ILE A 22 -13.62 9.32 -9.14
N PHE A 23 -14.28 8.65 -8.20
CA PHE A 23 -15.14 7.51 -8.50
C PHE A 23 -16.42 7.91 -9.24
N ALA A 24 -16.94 9.11 -8.98
CA ALA A 24 -18.12 9.63 -9.68
C ALA A 24 -17.82 9.95 -11.16
N VAL A 25 -16.61 10.42 -11.47
CA VAL A 25 -16.19 10.77 -12.85
C VAL A 25 -14.78 10.21 -13.15
N PRO A 26 -14.63 8.89 -13.30
CA PRO A 26 -13.32 8.25 -13.42
C PRO A 26 -12.64 8.47 -14.79
N GLU A 27 -13.42 8.82 -15.81
CA GLU A 27 -12.94 9.13 -17.18
C GLU A 27 -12.26 10.49 -17.24
N TYR A 28 -12.54 11.39 -16.29
CA TYR A 28 -11.90 12.70 -16.23
C TYR A 28 -10.38 12.59 -16.05
N HIS A 29 -9.64 13.52 -16.64
CA HIS A 29 -8.18 13.58 -16.61
C HIS A 29 -7.65 14.15 -15.29
N TRP A 30 -8.02 13.54 -14.16
CA TRP A 30 -7.62 13.99 -12.83
C TRP A 30 -6.11 14.19 -12.69
N THR A 31 -5.69 15.44 -12.46
CA THR A 31 -4.32 15.81 -12.10
C THR A 31 -4.25 16.44 -10.71
N LEU A 32 -3.07 16.38 -10.07
CA LEU A 32 -2.85 17.08 -8.80
C LEU A 32 -2.98 18.60 -8.94
N SER A 33 -2.60 19.15 -10.10
CA SER A 33 -2.68 20.59 -10.37
C SER A 33 -4.12 21.09 -10.37
N GLU A 34 -5.03 20.37 -11.04
CA GLU A 34 -6.45 20.75 -11.08
C GLU A 34 -7.10 20.62 -9.70
N VAL A 35 -6.78 19.55 -8.96
CA VAL A 35 -7.31 19.37 -7.60
C VAL A 35 -6.83 20.48 -6.68
N ALA A 36 -5.55 20.87 -6.79
CA ALA A 36 -4.99 21.97 -6.01
C ALA A 36 -5.69 23.30 -6.35
N GLN A 37 -5.89 23.57 -7.65
CA GLN A 37 -6.62 24.75 -8.12
C GLN A 37 -8.08 24.76 -7.63
N ALA A 38 -8.79 23.65 -7.70
CA ALA A 38 -10.19 23.53 -7.27
C ALA A 38 -10.35 23.76 -5.76
N VAL A 39 -9.32 23.47 -4.98
CA VAL A 39 -9.31 23.66 -3.53
C VAL A 39 -8.73 25.04 -3.13
N GLY A 40 -8.07 25.74 -4.06
CA GLY A 40 -7.44 27.04 -3.82
C GLY A 40 -6.10 26.93 -3.09
N THR A 41 -5.29 25.93 -3.42
CA THR A 41 -3.99 25.67 -2.79
C THR A 41 -2.93 25.31 -3.84
N ASP A 42 -1.67 25.18 -3.41
CA ASP A 42 -0.58 24.69 -4.25
C ASP A 42 -0.47 23.16 -4.19
N THR A 43 0.20 22.58 -5.19
CA THR A 43 0.36 21.12 -5.31
C THR A 43 1.20 20.52 -4.17
N GLY A 44 2.15 21.26 -3.60
CA GLY A 44 2.98 20.81 -2.48
C GLY A 44 2.17 20.68 -1.19
N THR A 45 1.37 21.68 -0.86
CA THR A 45 0.44 21.64 0.28
C THR A 45 -0.60 20.53 0.13
N LEU A 46 -1.14 20.35 -1.08
CA LEU A 46 -2.05 19.24 -1.37
C LEU A 46 -1.38 17.88 -1.15
N GLN A 47 -0.17 17.68 -1.69
CA GLN A 47 0.59 16.44 -1.52
C GLN A 47 0.92 16.17 -0.06
N MET A 48 1.36 17.19 0.68
CA MET A 48 1.63 17.09 2.11
C MET A 48 0.39 16.66 2.89
N ARG A 49 -0.77 17.22 2.54
CA ARG A 49 -2.04 16.84 3.16
C ARG A 49 -2.41 15.39 2.87
N LEU A 50 -2.33 14.96 1.61
CA LEU A 50 -2.59 13.58 1.22
C LEU A 50 -1.62 12.60 1.91
N PHE A 51 -0.34 12.97 2.01
CA PHE A 51 0.67 12.16 2.69
C PHE A 51 0.36 11.97 4.18
N ARG A 52 -0.06 13.04 4.88
CA ARG A 52 -0.48 12.95 6.30
C ARG A 52 -1.66 12.01 6.52
N GLU A 53 -2.53 11.88 5.52
CA GLU A 53 -3.66 10.95 5.53
C GLU A 53 -3.29 9.54 5.00
N ALA A 54 -2.00 9.25 4.81
CA ALA A 54 -1.48 8.02 4.21
C ALA A 54 -2.14 7.70 2.86
N TYR A 55 -2.48 8.73 2.09
CA TYR A 55 -3.25 8.63 0.87
C TYR A 55 -2.37 8.87 -0.36
N SER A 56 -2.41 7.93 -1.31
CA SER A 56 -1.69 8.03 -2.58
C SER A 56 -2.65 8.38 -3.72
N PHE A 57 -2.50 9.56 -4.31
CA PHE A 57 -3.34 10.04 -5.42
C PHE A 57 -3.38 9.05 -6.59
N ALA A 58 -2.21 8.66 -7.11
CA ALA A 58 -2.10 7.75 -8.25
C ALA A 58 -2.71 6.36 -7.96
N SER A 59 -2.48 5.83 -6.75
CA SER A 59 -3.02 4.53 -6.34
C SER A 59 -4.54 4.56 -6.24
N SER A 60 -5.10 5.64 -5.70
CA SER A 60 -6.54 5.82 -5.57
C SER A 60 -7.22 6.04 -6.92
N LEU A 61 -6.64 6.84 -7.81
CA LEU A 61 -7.13 7.02 -9.17
C LEU A 61 -7.18 5.68 -9.93
N LYS A 62 -6.09 4.90 -9.86
CA LYS A 62 -6.04 3.55 -10.45
C LYS A 62 -7.12 2.65 -9.86
N ARG A 63 -7.28 2.64 -8.54
CA ARG A 63 -8.28 1.82 -7.84
C ARG A 63 -9.70 2.20 -8.25
N CYS A 64 -10.05 3.49 -8.24
CA CYS A 64 -11.38 3.97 -8.61
C CYS A 64 -11.71 3.62 -10.07
N ARG A 65 -10.76 3.81 -10.99
CA ARG A 65 -10.93 3.40 -12.39
C ARG A 65 -11.14 1.90 -12.51
N MET A 66 -10.32 1.07 -11.87
CA MET A 66 -10.51 -0.39 -11.91
C MET A 66 -11.85 -0.82 -11.30
N LEU A 67 -12.26 -0.25 -10.17
CA LEU A 67 -13.55 -0.56 -9.55
C LEU A 67 -14.71 -0.21 -10.49
N ARG A 68 -14.63 0.93 -11.19
CA ARG A 68 -15.64 1.28 -12.19
C ARG A 68 -15.68 0.26 -13.33
N LEU A 69 -14.52 -0.16 -13.85
CA LEU A 69 -14.44 -1.21 -14.87
C LEU A 69 -15.12 -2.51 -14.40
N PHE A 70 -14.85 -2.94 -13.17
CA PHE A 70 -15.49 -4.14 -12.63
C PHE A 70 -16.99 -3.98 -12.49
N LEU A 71 -17.46 -2.84 -11.96
CA LEU A 71 -18.90 -2.59 -11.83
C LEU A 71 -19.59 -2.53 -13.19
N SER A 72 -18.98 -1.92 -14.21
CA SER A 72 -19.50 -1.90 -15.57
C SER A 72 -19.47 -3.28 -16.24
N ALA A 73 -18.50 -4.14 -15.91
CA ALA A 73 -18.44 -5.50 -16.44
C ALA A 73 -19.43 -6.45 -15.75
N LEU A 74 -19.79 -6.18 -14.50
CA LEU A 74 -20.72 -6.99 -13.70
C LEU A 74 -22.18 -6.52 -13.80
N SER A 75 -22.42 -5.28 -14.24
CA SER A 75 -23.75 -4.68 -14.34
C SER A 75 -24.15 -4.57 -15.81
N GLU A 76 -25.22 -5.26 -16.22
CA GLU A 76 -25.75 -5.12 -17.59
C GLU A 76 -26.36 -3.73 -17.84
N ASP A 77 -26.77 -3.01 -16.78
CA ASP A 77 -27.45 -1.71 -16.86
C ASP A 77 -26.53 -0.48 -16.95
N ILE A 78 -25.21 -0.64 -16.81
CA ILE A 78 -24.27 0.49 -16.87
C ILE A 78 -23.62 0.49 -18.25
N PRO A 79 -23.91 1.47 -19.13
CA PRO A 79 -23.25 1.52 -20.43
C PRO A 79 -21.73 1.58 -20.20
N PRO A 80 -20.95 0.69 -20.85
CA PRO A 80 -19.52 0.65 -20.65
C PRO A 80 -18.96 2.03 -20.97
N PRO A 81 -18.05 2.57 -20.13
CA PRO A 81 -17.34 3.78 -20.48
C PRO A 81 -16.69 3.58 -21.84
N ASP A 82 -16.55 4.66 -22.61
CA ASP A 82 -16.03 4.64 -23.98
C ASP A 82 -14.53 4.32 -23.97
N LEU A 83 -14.23 3.08 -23.63
CA LEU A 83 -12.92 2.51 -23.47
C LEU A 83 -12.63 1.79 -24.76
N SER A 84 -11.41 2.01 -25.25
CA SER A 84 -10.88 1.30 -26.40
C SER A 84 -11.14 -0.21 -26.25
N PRO A 85 -11.50 -0.92 -27.34
CA PRO A 85 -11.90 -2.32 -27.31
C PRO A 85 -10.83 -3.25 -26.68
N SER A 86 -9.59 -2.78 -26.54
CA SER A 86 -8.48 -3.47 -25.86
C SER A 86 -8.68 -3.68 -24.34
N VAL A 87 -9.50 -2.86 -23.68
CA VAL A 87 -9.76 -2.95 -22.22
C VAL A 87 -10.98 -3.82 -21.89
N ARG A 88 -11.88 -4.03 -22.86
CA ARG A 88 -13.13 -4.81 -22.68
C ARG A 88 -12.95 -6.33 -22.64
N ASN A 89 -11.73 -6.85 -22.59
CA ASN A 89 -11.55 -8.30 -22.51
C ASN A 89 -11.76 -8.77 -21.05
N PRO A 90 -12.87 -9.45 -20.73
CA PRO A 90 -13.18 -9.87 -19.36
C PRO A 90 -12.11 -10.79 -18.78
N HIS A 91 -11.44 -11.62 -19.61
CA HIS A 91 -10.34 -12.47 -19.17
C HIS A 91 -9.10 -11.67 -18.74
N ARG A 92 -8.86 -10.51 -19.37
CA ARG A 92 -7.75 -9.63 -19.01
C ARG A 92 -8.01 -8.92 -17.68
N LEU A 93 -9.26 -8.49 -17.44
CA LEU A 93 -9.68 -7.92 -16.16
C LEU A 93 -9.62 -8.95 -15.03
N ASP A 94 -10.07 -10.19 -15.27
CA ASP A 94 -9.96 -11.29 -14.30
C ASP A 94 -8.49 -11.63 -13.98
N SER A 95 -7.62 -11.63 -14.99
CA SER A 95 -6.18 -11.85 -14.82
C SER A 95 -5.52 -10.72 -14.02
N MET A 96 -5.88 -9.46 -14.30
CA MET A 96 -5.40 -8.30 -13.53
C MET A 96 -5.90 -8.33 -12.08
N PHE A 97 -7.15 -8.76 -11.86
CA PHE A 97 -7.71 -8.92 -10.53
C PHE A 97 -6.95 -9.99 -9.75
N LYS A 98 -6.79 -11.19 -10.31
CA LYS A 98 -6.04 -12.30 -9.71
C LYS A 98 -4.60 -11.90 -9.40
N ALA A 99 -3.91 -11.25 -10.33
CA ALA A 99 -2.55 -10.78 -10.11
C ALA A 99 -2.48 -9.78 -8.94
N ALA A 100 -3.35 -8.76 -8.92
CA ALA A 100 -3.36 -7.76 -7.85
C ALA A 100 -3.70 -8.38 -6.48
N PHE A 101 -4.61 -9.35 -6.44
CA PHE A 101 -5.01 -10.05 -5.22
C PHE A 101 -3.88 -10.96 -4.70
N GLN A 102 -3.26 -11.73 -5.59
CA GLN A 102 -2.14 -12.61 -5.25
C GLN A 102 -0.91 -11.83 -4.79
N THR A 103 -0.57 -10.70 -5.44
CA THR A 103 0.55 -9.84 -5.02
C THR A 103 0.33 -9.26 -3.62
N ARG A 104 -0.92 -8.92 -3.25
CA ARG A 104 -1.20 -8.42 -1.90
C ARG A 104 -1.05 -9.50 -0.84
N LEU A 105 -1.51 -10.72 -1.10
CA LEU A 105 -1.37 -11.82 -0.16
C LEU A 105 0.11 -12.17 0.07
N THR A 106 0.91 -12.25 -1.00
CA THR A 106 2.35 -12.55 -0.87
C THR A 106 3.13 -11.46 -0.15
N ILE A 107 2.82 -10.17 -0.39
CA ILE A 107 3.45 -9.07 0.37
C ILE A 107 3.05 -9.12 1.85
N ILE A 108 1.79 -9.40 2.17
CA ILE A 108 1.34 -9.53 3.56
C ILE A 108 2.03 -10.70 4.26
N GLU A 109 2.21 -11.83 3.57
CA GLU A 109 2.95 -12.98 4.09
C GLU A 109 4.43 -12.66 4.32
N GLN A 110 5.07 -11.92 3.40
CA GLN A 110 6.47 -11.49 3.53
C GLN A 110 6.67 -10.43 4.62
N CYS A 111 5.65 -9.64 4.92
CA CYS A 111 5.66 -8.64 5.99
C CYS A 111 5.26 -9.21 7.36
N ARG A 112 4.93 -10.51 7.48
CA ARG A 112 4.82 -11.16 8.78
C ARG A 112 6.22 -11.23 9.40
N LEU A 113 6.48 -10.31 10.33
CA LEU A 113 7.67 -10.35 11.19
C LEU A 113 7.79 -11.76 11.79
N PRO A 114 8.98 -12.39 11.76
CA PRO A 114 9.20 -13.63 12.48
C PRO A 114 8.85 -13.37 13.95
N THR A 115 7.85 -14.10 14.45
CA THR A 115 7.46 -14.05 15.86
C THR A 115 8.70 -14.32 16.71
N LEU A 116 8.90 -13.49 17.74
CA LEU A 116 10.05 -13.48 18.66
C LEU A 116 10.44 -14.86 19.23
N THR A 117 9.56 -15.86 19.13
CA THR A 117 9.77 -17.23 19.57
C THR A 117 10.85 -18.00 18.78
N GLU A 118 11.19 -17.63 17.54
CA GLU A 118 12.17 -18.39 16.74
C GLU A 118 13.64 -17.97 16.94
N ARG A 119 13.93 -16.85 17.61
CA ARG A 119 15.33 -16.43 17.86
C ARG A 119 16.00 -17.11 19.06
N SER A 120 15.29 -17.94 19.83
CA SER A 120 15.81 -18.54 21.07
C SER A 120 16.23 -20.02 20.97
N MET A 121 16.30 -20.62 19.77
CA MET A 121 16.69 -22.04 19.60
C MET A 121 17.94 -22.27 18.75
N LYS A 122 18.82 -21.27 18.59
CA LYS A 122 20.13 -21.45 17.91
C LYS A 122 21.33 -20.96 18.72
N ARG A 123 21.26 -21.03 20.06
CA ARG A 123 22.39 -20.66 20.93
C ARG A 123 22.63 -21.64 22.09
N THR A 124 22.48 -22.94 21.83
CA THR A 124 22.91 -24.00 22.75
C THR A 124 23.34 -25.20 21.92
N GLY A 125 24.64 -25.28 21.65
CA GLY A 125 25.21 -26.34 20.82
C GLY A 125 26.70 -26.08 20.56
N ASN A 126 27.48 -25.97 21.63
CA ASN A 126 28.90 -26.32 21.65
C ASN A 126 29.32 -26.51 23.10
N GLU A 127 28.80 -27.61 23.65
CA GLU A 127 29.30 -28.22 24.88
C GLU A 127 30.63 -28.91 24.61
N PHE A 128 31.59 -28.65 25.50
CA PHE A 128 32.49 -29.64 26.08
C PHE A 128 33.38 -30.45 25.12
N GLN A 129 34.59 -29.95 24.89
CA GLN A 129 35.75 -30.83 24.75
C GLN A 129 36.60 -30.77 26.01
N MET A 130 36.55 -31.89 26.74
CA MET A 130 37.21 -32.17 28.01
C MET A 130 38.73 -32.32 27.86
N ARG A 131 39.42 -31.85 28.91
CA ARG A 131 40.57 -32.48 29.59
C ARG A 131 41.87 -32.65 28.79
N ASN A 132 42.91 -31.95 29.23
CA ASN A 132 44.01 -32.55 30.00
C ASN A 132 44.99 -31.45 30.48
N ALA A 133 44.99 -31.21 31.79
CA ALA A 133 46.18 -30.79 32.53
C ALA A 133 46.68 -32.04 33.27
N PRO A 134 47.98 -32.25 33.43
CA PRO A 134 48.68 -31.72 34.62
C PRO A 134 50.14 -31.32 34.25
N ASP A 135 51.05 -30.82 35.07
CA ASP A 135 51.14 -30.28 36.43
C ASP A 135 52.49 -29.52 36.48
N VAL A 136 52.86 -29.03 37.68
CA VAL A 136 54.24 -28.65 38.10
C VAL A 136 54.60 -27.17 37.87
N VAL A 137 54.32 -26.24 38.79
CA VAL A 137 54.95 -25.97 40.12
C VAL A 137 56.19 -25.05 40.03
N SER A 138 56.13 -23.97 40.82
CA SER A 138 57.25 -23.21 41.43
C SER A 138 58.06 -22.23 40.55
N ILE A 139 58.53 -21.05 40.97
CA ILE A 139 58.64 -20.41 42.30
C ILE A 139 58.98 -18.90 42.13
N LYS A 140 58.46 -18.10 43.09
CA LYS A 140 58.88 -16.78 43.64
C LYS A 140 59.19 -15.55 42.78
N SER A 141 58.44 -14.50 43.14
CA SER A 141 58.85 -13.09 43.18
C SER A 141 59.91 -12.81 44.26
N ARG A 142 60.99 -12.12 43.89
CA ARG A 142 61.36 -10.80 44.41
C ARG A 142 62.52 -10.23 43.61
#